data_AF-A0A0S4R2G7-F1
#
_entry.id   AF-A0A0S4R2G7-F1
#
_cell.length_a   1.000
_cell.length_b   1.000
_cell.length_c   1.000
_cell.angle_alpha   90.00
_cell.angle_beta   90.00
_cell.angle_gamma   90.00
#
_symmetry.space_group_name_H-M   'P 1'
#
loop_
_entity.id
_entity.type
_entity.pdbx_description
1 polymer ?
#
loop_
_entity_poly.entity_id
_entity_poly.type
_entity_poly.pdbx_seq_one_letter_code
_entity_poly.pdbx_strand_id
1 'polypeptide(L)'
;MAVNIRNRSYAIGALVDLPAGPEASGVLFAHGGRFGGHALYIKDGRLTYVYNFLGSEEQRIIATEALPTGEKIILAASFDKDGEASPGVATGILSLHHGDRKVGEGRIRTQPGRFTLAGEGLNVGRDGADAVASDYRGQAPFAFTGGTLHRVAVDVSGEPYVDLEREAEAMLARE
;
A
#
# COMPACT_ATOMS: atom_id res chain seq x y z
N MET A 1 3.40 -6.00 16.86
CA MET A 1 4.51 -6.20 15.90
C MET A 1 3.92 -6.12 14.50
N ALA A 2 4.50 -5.32 13.60
CA ALA A 2 4.02 -5.20 12.22
C ALA A 2 4.41 -6.42 11.38
N VAL A 3 3.67 -6.66 10.29
CA VAL A 3 3.88 -7.80 9.38
C VAL A 3 5.24 -7.69 8.69
N ASN A 4 5.95 -8.83 8.59
CA ASN A 4 7.30 -8.89 8.02
C ASN A 4 7.25 -9.17 6.52
N ILE A 5 7.41 -8.12 5.71
CA ILE A 5 7.45 -8.21 4.24
C ILE A 5 8.86 -8.44 3.66
N ARG A 6 9.89 -8.65 4.49
CA ARG A 6 11.29 -8.72 4.02
C ARG A 6 11.54 -9.95 3.16
N ASN A 7 12.19 -9.72 2.02
CA ASN A 7 12.64 -10.74 1.07
C ASN A 7 11.57 -11.75 0.64
N ARG A 8 10.33 -11.29 0.44
CA ARG A 8 9.19 -12.13 0.03
C ARG A 8 8.15 -11.34 -0.77
N SER A 9 7.26 -12.06 -1.43
CA SER A 9 6.03 -11.50 -1.96
C SER A 9 5.09 -11.08 -0.82
N TYR A 10 4.26 -10.07 -1.08
CA TYR A 10 3.26 -9.59 -0.13
C TYR A 10 2.11 -8.89 -0.86
N ALA A 11 0.96 -8.81 -0.22
CA ALA A 11 -0.17 -8.02 -0.69
C ALA A 11 -0.72 -7.14 0.43
N ILE A 12 -1.26 -5.99 0.07
CA ILE A 12 -1.93 -5.04 0.96
C ILE A 12 -3.28 -4.74 0.33
N GLY A 13 -4.37 -4.97 1.06
CA GLY A 13 -5.72 -4.66 0.62
C GLY A 13 -6.41 -3.74 1.62
N ALA A 14 -7.00 -2.66 1.13
CA ALA A 14 -7.81 -1.72 1.91
C ALA A 14 -9.28 -1.80 1.45
N LEU A 15 -10.17 -2.17 2.37
CA LEU A 15 -11.62 -2.15 2.14
C LEU A 15 -12.16 -0.77 2.45
N VAL A 16 -12.73 -0.11 1.45
CA VAL A 16 -13.22 1.27 1.55
C VAL A 16 -14.62 1.44 0.96
N ASP A 17 -15.34 2.43 1.48
CA ASP A 17 -16.48 3.04 0.78
C ASP A 17 -16.04 4.38 0.21
N LEU A 18 -16.33 4.59 -1.07
CA LEU A 18 -15.98 5.79 -1.84
C LEU A 18 -17.27 6.40 -2.42
N PRO A 19 -17.95 7.31 -1.69
CA PRO A 19 -19.15 7.96 -2.20
C PRO A 19 -18.82 8.84 -3.41
N ALA A 20 -19.81 9.09 -4.28
CA ALA A 20 -19.67 10.01 -5.43
C ALA A 20 -19.56 11.50 -5.06
N GLY A 21 -19.27 11.80 -3.78
CA GLY A 21 -19.20 13.14 -3.21
C GLY A 21 -17.78 13.73 -3.25
N PRO A 22 -17.23 14.24 -2.13
CA PRO A 22 -15.90 14.83 -2.14
C PRO A 22 -14.84 13.80 -2.57
N GLU A 23 -13.88 14.26 -3.37
CA GLU A 23 -12.81 13.40 -3.88
C GLU A 23 -12.01 12.80 -2.71
N ALA A 24 -11.91 11.47 -2.70
CA ALA A 24 -11.18 10.77 -1.66
C ALA A 24 -9.69 11.11 -1.74
N SER A 25 -9.04 11.24 -0.59
CA SER A 25 -7.63 11.60 -0.49
C SER A 25 -7.07 11.15 0.85
N GLY A 26 -5.78 10.82 0.88
CA GLY A 26 -5.07 10.48 2.11
C GLY A 26 -4.59 9.03 2.17
N VAL A 27 -3.94 8.69 3.28
CA VAL A 27 -3.25 7.42 3.49
C VAL A 27 -4.23 6.31 3.84
N LEU A 28 -4.16 5.19 3.14
CA LEU A 28 -4.89 3.96 3.48
C LEU A 28 -4.04 3.10 4.42
N PHE A 29 -2.77 2.94 4.08
CA PHE A 29 -1.79 2.16 4.81
C PHE A 29 -0.41 2.82 4.74
N ALA A 30 0.31 2.85 5.85
CA ALA A 30 1.72 3.21 5.89
C ALA A 30 2.48 2.34 6.88
N HIS A 31 3.70 1.93 6.53
CA HIS A 31 4.59 1.22 7.44
C HIS A 31 6.03 1.66 7.21
N GLY A 32 6.67 2.15 8.28
CA GLY A 32 8.01 2.72 8.24
C GLY A 32 8.01 4.25 8.36
N GLY A 33 8.91 4.92 7.64
CA GLY A 33 8.99 6.38 7.63
C GLY A 33 10.00 6.90 6.60
N ARG A 34 10.43 8.15 6.73
CA ARG A 34 11.34 8.81 5.76
C ARG A 34 12.67 8.11 5.49
N PHE A 35 13.13 7.23 6.38
CA PHE A 35 14.40 6.48 6.25
C PHE A 35 14.23 5.07 5.70
N GLY A 36 13.03 4.73 5.24
CA GLY A 36 12.69 3.39 4.81
C GLY A 36 11.25 3.07 5.17
N GLY A 37 10.46 2.67 4.19
CA GLY A 37 9.06 2.34 4.42
C GLY A 37 8.28 2.17 3.14
N HIS A 38 6.98 1.93 3.29
CA HIS A 38 6.06 1.87 2.19
C HIS A 38 4.69 2.39 2.59
N ALA A 39 3.96 2.92 1.62
CA ALA A 39 2.60 3.42 1.84
C ALA A 39 1.72 3.17 0.62
N LEU A 40 0.45 2.90 0.89
CA LEU A 40 -0.66 2.86 -0.06
C LEU A 40 -1.60 4.02 0.30
N TYR A 41 -1.85 4.91 -0.64
CA TYR A 41 -2.58 6.14 -0.40
C TYR A 41 -3.31 6.61 -1.65
N ILE A 42 -4.25 7.53 -1.46
CA ILE A 42 -4.96 8.21 -2.53
C ILE A 42 -4.45 9.63 -2.63
N LYS A 43 -4.11 10.04 -3.86
CA LYS A 43 -3.72 11.42 -4.17
C LYS A 43 -4.14 11.75 -5.60
N ASP A 44 -4.66 12.96 -5.80
CA ASP A 44 -5.10 13.46 -7.10
C ASP A 44 -6.05 12.47 -7.83
N GLY A 45 -6.99 11.89 -7.08
CA GLY A 45 -8.01 10.96 -7.59
C GLY A 45 -7.51 9.57 -7.96
N ARG A 46 -6.26 9.23 -7.61
CA ARG A 46 -5.59 8.00 -8.03
C ARG A 46 -5.02 7.23 -6.86
N LEU A 47 -5.14 5.90 -6.94
CA LEU A 47 -4.44 4.99 -6.05
C LEU A 47 -2.94 5.07 -6.34
N THR A 48 -2.15 5.28 -5.29
CA THR A 48 -0.70 5.41 -5.38
C THR A 48 -0.03 4.54 -4.33
N TYR A 49 1.04 3.90 -4.73
CA TYR A 49 1.93 3.19 -3.82
C TYR A 49 3.35 3.75 -3.93
N VAL A 50 4.03 3.86 -2.80
CA VAL A 50 5.45 4.17 -2.75
C VAL A 50 6.20 3.15 -1.93
N TYR A 51 7.40 2.79 -2.39
CA TYR A 51 8.44 2.15 -1.60
C TYR A 51 9.62 3.11 -1.44
N ASN A 52 9.82 3.63 -0.23
CA ASN A 52 10.99 4.41 0.12
C ASN A 52 12.12 3.45 0.52
N PHE A 53 13.09 3.24 -0.36
CA PHE A 53 14.22 2.36 -0.14
C PHE A 53 15.30 3.10 0.65
N LEU A 54 15.44 2.75 1.94
CA LEU A 54 16.48 3.27 2.85
C LEU A 54 16.56 4.81 2.95
N GLY A 55 15.50 5.54 2.58
CA GLY A 55 15.51 7.01 2.52
C GLY A 55 16.25 7.59 1.31
N SER A 56 16.84 6.75 0.44
CA SER A 56 17.63 7.21 -0.70
C SER A 56 16.85 7.25 -2.01
N GLU A 57 15.78 6.45 -2.12
CA GLU A 57 15.02 6.33 -3.36
C GLU A 57 13.53 6.05 -3.08
N GLU A 58 12.64 6.92 -3.56
CA GLU A 58 11.19 6.69 -3.55
C GLU A 58 10.76 6.06 -4.89
N GLN A 59 10.42 4.78 -4.87
CA GLN A 59 9.92 4.03 -6.02
C GLN A 59 8.39 4.09 -6.01
N ARG A 60 7.79 4.86 -6.92
CA ARG A 60 6.35 5.18 -6.91
C ARG A 60 5.64 4.57 -8.11
N ILE A 61 4.52 3.90 -7.82
CA ILE A 61 3.59 3.36 -8.82
C ILE A 61 2.26 4.08 -8.63
N ILE A 62 1.68 4.58 -9.73
CA ILE A 62 0.43 5.34 -9.74
C ILE A 62 -0.55 4.61 -10.65
N ALA A 63 -1.80 4.45 -10.21
CA ALA A 63 -2.84 3.88 -11.03
C ALA A 63 -3.11 4.75 -12.27
N THR A 64 -3.20 4.11 -13.43
CA THR A 64 -3.53 4.76 -14.71
C THR A 64 -4.99 5.18 -14.78
N GLU A 65 -5.82 4.69 -13.86
CA GLU A 65 -7.25 4.93 -13.81
C GLU A 65 -7.66 5.71 -12.57
N ALA A 66 -8.77 6.44 -12.70
CA ALA A 66 -9.41 7.11 -11.57
C ALA A 66 -10.00 6.09 -10.60
N LEU A 67 -10.19 6.50 -9.35
CA LEU A 67 -10.83 5.66 -8.35
C LEU A 67 -12.28 5.33 -8.74
N PRO A 68 -12.73 4.09 -8.52
CA PRO A 68 -14.15 3.76 -8.60
C PRO A 68 -14.92 4.41 -7.44
N THR A 69 -16.21 4.59 -7.63
CA THR A 69 -17.15 4.97 -6.57
C THR A 69 -18.05 3.80 -6.21
N GLY A 70 -18.46 3.70 -4.95
CA GLY A 70 -19.26 2.59 -4.45
C GLY A 70 -18.92 2.19 -3.02
N GLU A 71 -19.52 1.10 -2.56
CA GLU A 71 -19.32 0.52 -1.24
C GLU A 71 -18.48 -0.75 -1.35
N LYS A 72 -17.77 -1.10 -0.27
CA LYS A 72 -16.97 -2.32 -0.16
C LYS A 72 -15.98 -2.54 -1.30
N ILE A 73 -15.36 -1.45 -1.76
CA ILE A 73 -14.32 -1.48 -2.78
C ILE A 73 -13.01 -1.93 -2.14
N ILE A 74 -12.30 -2.85 -2.80
CA ILE A 74 -10.94 -3.24 -2.41
C ILE A 74 -9.94 -2.42 -3.26
N LEU A 75 -9.11 -1.63 -2.59
CA LEU A 75 -7.95 -0.97 -3.20
C LEU A 75 -6.69 -1.67 -2.72
N ALA A 76 -5.85 -2.14 -3.63
CA ALA A 76 -4.75 -3.02 -3.25
C ALA A 76 -3.44 -2.74 -3.98
N ALA A 77 -2.36 -3.20 -3.34
CA ALA A 77 -1.04 -3.34 -3.93
C ALA A 77 -0.51 -4.75 -3.67
N SER A 78 0.00 -5.43 -4.70
CA SER A 78 0.71 -6.70 -4.58
C SER A 78 2.15 -6.54 -5.05
N PHE A 79 3.08 -7.21 -4.38
CA PHE A 79 4.47 -7.31 -4.79
C PHE A 79 4.81 -8.77 -5.03
N ASP A 80 5.17 -9.09 -6.27
CA ASP A 80 5.58 -10.42 -6.69
C ASP A 80 7.10 -10.46 -6.80
N LYS A 81 7.76 -11.07 -5.82
CA LYS A 81 9.22 -11.26 -5.82
C LYS A 81 9.60 -12.21 -6.95
N ASP A 82 10.52 -11.76 -7.81
CA ASP A 82 11.08 -12.55 -8.91
C ASP A 82 12.61 -12.70 -8.83
N GLY A 83 13.26 -12.01 -7.89
CA GLY A 83 14.71 -12.03 -7.78
C GLY A 83 15.25 -11.26 -6.58
N GLU A 84 16.57 -11.12 -6.56
CA GLU A 84 17.31 -10.32 -5.58
C GLU A 84 18.42 -9.54 -6.29
N ALA A 85 18.56 -8.25 -5.98
CA ALA A 85 19.66 -7.44 -6.50
C ALA A 85 20.96 -7.65 -5.70
N SER A 86 20.81 -7.98 -4.41
CA SER A 86 21.86 -8.40 -3.48
C SER A 86 21.20 -9.15 -2.32
N PRO A 87 21.95 -9.85 -1.44
CA PRO A 87 21.36 -10.66 -0.38
C PRO A 87 20.32 -9.91 0.46
N GLY A 88 19.06 -10.34 0.37
CA GLY A 88 17.93 -9.75 1.11
C GLY A 88 17.31 -8.49 0.48
N VAL A 89 17.85 -7.98 -0.64
CA VAL A 89 17.22 -6.92 -1.45
C VAL A 89 16.37 -7.59 -2.53
N ALA A 90 15.11 -7.89 -2.21
CA ALA A 90 14.20 -8.49 -3.18
C ALA A 90 13.86 -7.52 -4.31
N THR A 91 13.85 -8.02 -5.54
CA THR A 91 13.29 -7.35 -6.72
C THR A 91 12.01 -8.03 -7.14
N GLY A 92 11.13 -7.28 -7.79
CA GLY A 92 9.87 -7.81 -8.26
C GLY A 92 9.00 -6.77 -8.95
N ILE A 93 7.83 -7.21 -9.37
CA ILE A 93 6.79 -6.33 -9.91
C ILE A 93 5.84 -5.97 -8.78
N LEU A 94 5.60 -4.67 -8.60
CA LEU A 94 4.50 -4.18 -7.80
C LEU A 94 3.33 -3.84 -8.71
N SER A 95 2.15 -4.35 -8.41
CA SER A 95 0.91 -4.10 -9.14
C SER A 95 -0.13 -3.45 -8.24
N LEU A 96 -0.89 -2.50 -8.78
CA LEU A 96 -2.02 -1.83 -8.13
C LEU A 96 -3.33 -2.40 -8.66
N HIS A 97 -4.32 -2.56 -7.79
CA HIS A 97 -5.62 -3.14 -8.15
C HIS A 97 -6.79 -2.33 -7.60
N HIS A 98 -7.87 -2.28 -8.39
CA HIS A 98 -9.23 -1.93 -7.97
C HIS A 98 -10.07 -3.21 -8.06
N GLY A 99 -10.36 -3.84 -6.93
CA GLY A 99 -10.90 -5.20 -6.92
C GLY A 99 -9.95 -6.18 -7.63
N ASP A 100 -10.48 -6.95 -8.57
CA ASP A 100 -9.76 -7.95 -9.40
C ASP A 100 -8.93 -7.33 -10.52
N ARG A 101 -9.06 -6.02 -10.72
CA ARG A 101 -8.58 -5.34 -11.91
C ARG A 101 -7.28 -4.62 -11.66
N LYS A 102 -6.22 -5.05 -12.36
CA LYS A 102 -4.91 -4.38 -12.33
C LYS A 102 -4.99 -3.02 -13.04
N VAL A 103 -4.64 -1.96 -12.33
CA VAL A 103 -4.73 -0.56 -12.77
C VAL A 103 -3.38 0.16 -12.79
N GLY A 104 -2.29 -0.53 -12.47
CA GLY A 104 -0.94 0.02 -12.56
C GLY A 104 0.08 -1.03 -12.17
N GLU A 105 1.31 -0.89 -12.67
CA GLU A 105 2.41 -1.73 -12.24
C GLU A 105 3.77 -1.06 -12.46
N GLY A 106 4.79 -1.57 -11.79
CA GLY A 106 6.17 -1.26 -12.11
C GLY A 106 7.14 -2.09 -11.30
N ARG A 107 8.39 -2.10 -11.75
CA ARG A 107 9.47 -2.85 -11.10
C ARG A 107 10.01 -2.08 -9.91
N ILE A 108 10.12 -2.74 -8.76
CA ILE A 108 10.70 -2.15 -7.54
C ILE A 108 11.71 -3.10 -6.88
N ARG A 109 12.45 -2.55 -5.91
CA ARG A 109 13.28 -3.28 -4.95
C ARG A 109 12.91 -2.95 -3.51
N THR A 110 13.06 -3.93 -2.62
CA THR A 110 12.76 -3.81 -1.19
C THR A 110 14.02 -3.94 -0.33
N GLN A 111 14.04 -3.32 0.86
CA GLN A 111 15.24 -3.29 1.71
C GLN A 111 15.38 -4.56 2.59
N PRO A 112 16.62 -5.00 2.89
CA PRO A 112 16.87 -6.19 3.73
C PRO A 112 16.61 -5.92 5.23
N GLY A 113 16.65 -4.66 5.63
CA GLY A 113 16.54 -4.20 7.03
C GLY A 113 15.12 -3.84 7.46
N ARG A 114 14.90 -3.78 8.78
CA ARG A 114 13.66 -3.24 9.34
C ARG A 114 13.56 -1.73 9.08
N PHE A 115 12.34 -1.20 9.07
CA PHE A 115 12.10 0.24 9.00
C PHE A 115 12.40 0.99 10.33
N THR A 116 13.04 0.34 11.31
CA THR A 116 13.14 0.77 12.71
C THR A 116 14.32 1.70 13.03
N LEU A 117 15.02 2.25 12.04
CA LEU A 117 16.06 3.26 12.32
C LEU A 117 15.45 4.55 12.90
N ALA A 118 14.22 4.90 12.51
CA ALA A 118 13.34 5.88 13.17
C ALA A 118 11.87 5.77 12.70
N GLY A 119 11.41 4.61 12.21
CA GLY A 119 10.09 4.47 11.58
C GLY A 119 8.91 4.45 12.55
N GLU A 120 7.81 5.09 12.16
CA GLU A 120 6.57 5.20 12.93
C GLU A 120 5.69 3.96 12.79
N GLY A 121 6.21 2.76 13.08
CA GLY A 121 5.39 1.54 13.11
C GLY A 121 4.51 1.35 11.86
N LEU A 122 3.33 0.74 12.03
CA LEU A 122 2.32 0.56 11.00
C LEU A 122 1.10 1.43 11.34
N ASN A 123 0.65 2.24 10.40
CA ASN A 123 -0.50 3.14 10.51
C ASN A 123 -1.54 2.81 9.44
N VAL A 124 -2.81 3.02 9.78
CA VAL A 124 -3.97 2.85 8.91
C VAL A 124 -4.77 4.15 8.93
N GLY A 125 -5.19 4.63 7.75
CA GLY A 125 -5.98 5.86 7.62
C GLY A 125 -5.19 7.16 7.80
N ARG A 126 -3.87 7.08 8.04
CA ARG A 126 -2.96 8.24 8.22
C ARG A 126 -1.49 7.79 8.13
N ASP A 127 -0.60 8.75 7.90
CA ASP A 127 0.87 8.59 8.05
C ASP A 127 1.37 9.75 8.93
N GLY A 128 2.12 9.47 9.97
CA GLY A 128 2.42 10.48 10.99
C GLY A 128 3.55 11.44 10.57
N ALA A 129 4.28 11.97 11.54
CA ALA A 129 5.10 13.17 11.32
C ALA A 129 6.31 12.92 10.39
N ASP A 130 6.86 11.70 10.41
CA ASP A 130 7.99 11.28 9.57
C ASP A 130 7.52 10.49 8.33
N ALA A 131 6.60 11.08 7.57
CA ALA A 131 5.93 10.46 6.42
C ALA A 131 6.87 9.72 5.46
N VAL A 132 6.42 8.53 5.05
CA VAL A 132 7.13 7.63 4.12
C VAL A 132 7.37 8.33 2.79
N ALA A 133 6.34 8.98 2.24
CA ALA A 133 6.39 9.62 0.93
C ALA A 133 6.61 11.14 1.03
N SER A 134 7.45 11.67 0.15
CA SER A 134 7.78 13.09 0.08
C SER A 134 6.62 13.96 -0.39
N ASP A 135 5.75 13.44 -1.24
CA ASP A 135 4.66 14.15 -1.90
C ASP A 135 3.49 14.51 -0.98
N TYR A 136 3.46 13.98 0.26
CA TYR A 136 2.52 14.40 1.30
C TYR A 136 3.19 14.71 2.65
N ARG A 137 4.52 14.75 2.74
CA ARG A 137 5.26 14.95 4.00
C ARG A 137 4.93 16.27 4.73
N GLY A 138 4.60 17.34 4.00
CA GLY A 138 4.15 18.62 4.57
C GLY A 138 2.67 18.69 4.94
N GLN A 139 1.92 17.62 4.69
CA GLN A 139 0.46 17.52 4.91
C GLN A 139 0.13 16.52 6.03
N ALA A 140 1.12 16.12 6.84
CA ALA A 140 0.92 15.19 7.94
C ALA A 140 -0.26 15.62 8.84
N PRO A 141 -1.14 14.70 9.26
CA PRO A 141 -1.00 13.24 9.15
C PRO A 141 -1.53 12.64 7.83
N PHE A 142 -1.81 13.47 6.82
CA PHE A 142 -2.42 13.11 5.53
C PHE A 142 -3.55 12.08 5.69
N ALA A 143 -4.48 12.40 6.60
CA ALA A 143 -5.54 11.50 7.01
C ALA A 143 -6.46 11.18 5.83
N PHE A 144 -6.95 9.94 5.79
CA PHE A 144 -7.95 9.52 4.82
C PHE A 144 -9.24 10.33 4.99
N THR A 145 -9.71 10.89 3.88
CA THR A 145 -10.90 11.73 3.77
C THR A 145 -11.66 11.40 2.49
N GLY A 146 -12.92 11.84 2.40
CA GLY A 146 -13.77 11.61 1.23
C GLY A 146 -14.29 10.18 1.08
N GLY A 147 -14.10 9.33 2.10
CA GLY A 147 -14.63 7.97 2.14
C GLY A 147 -14.55 7.36 3.54
N THR A 148 -14.92 6.08 3.64
CA THR A 148 -14.80 5.28 4.88
C THR A 148 -13.76 4.18 4.67
N LEU A 149 -12.80 4.04 5.58
CA LEU A 149 -11.83 2.94 5.58
C LEU A 149 -12.23 1.92 6.64
N HIS A 150 -12.68 0.76 6.22
CA HIS A 150 -13.21 -0.28 7.12
C HIS A 150 -12.10 -1.16 7.69
N ARG A 151 -11.21 -1.64 6.83
CA ARG A 151 -10.18 -2.61 7.20
C ARG A 151 -8.99 -2.52 6.24
N VAL A 152 -7.81 -2.81 6.76
CA VAL A 152 -6.62 -3.11 5.96
C VAL A 152 -6.11 -4.49 6.33
N ALA A 153 -5.84 -5.31 5.31
CA ALA A 153 -5.19 -6.60 5.44
C ALA A 153 -3.82 -6.55 4.79
N VAL A 154 -2.84 -7.23 5.40
CA VAL A 154 -1.52 -7.44 4.81
C VAL A 154 -1.27 -8.93 4.78
N ASP A 155 -1.12 -9.48 3.58
CA ASP A 155 -0.77 -10.87 3.37
C ASP A 155 0.70 -11.03 3.02
N VAL A 156 1.31 -12.09 3.54
CA VAL A 156 2.72 -12.47 3.30
C VAL A 156 2.87 -13.97 3.05
N SER A 157 1.77 -14.64 2.66
CA SER A 157 1.74 -16.07 2.32
C SER A 157 2.54 -16.34 1.05
N GLY A 158 2.51 -15.41 0.09
CA GLY A 158 3.07 -15.57 -1.24
C GLY A 158 2.08 -16.11 -2.27
N GLU A 159 0.81 -16.30 -1.88
CA GLU A 159 -0.26 -16.66 -2.81
C GLU A 159 -0.59 -15.51 -3.77
N PRO A 160 -1.08 -15.81 -4.99
CA PRO A 160 -1.50 -14.79 -5.94
C PRO A 160 -2.60 -13.88 -5.38
N TYR A 161 -2.55 -12.59 -5.72
CA TYR A 161 -3.54 -11.60 -5.24
C TYR A 161 -5.00 -11.99 -5.51
N VAL A 162 -5.29 -12.60 -6.66
CA VAL A 162 -6.66 -13.04 -7.03
C VAL A 162 -7.21 -14.05 -6.02
N ASP A 163 -6.37 -14.94 -5.50
CA ASP A 163 -6.79 -15.93 -4.51
C ASP A 163 -7.01 -15.24 -3.15
N LEU A 164 -6.12 -14.31 -2.78
CA LEU A 164 -6.23 -13.53 -1.54
C LEU A 164 -7.44 -12.61 -1.49
N GLU A 165 -7.80 -11.96 -2.60
CA GLU A 165 -8.98 -11.12 -2.68
C GLU A 165 -10.24 -11.96 -2.40
N ARG A 166 -10.37 -13.11 -3.06
CA ARG A 166 -11.50 -14.02 -2.84
C ARG A 166 -11.55 -14.52 -1.40
N GLU A 167 -10.41 -14.81 -0.80
CA GLU A 167 -10.34 -15.16 0.62
C GLU A 167 -10.74 -13.98 1.52
N ALA A 168 -10.29 -12.76 1.21
CA ALA A 168 -10.63 -11.56 1.95
C ALA A 168 -12.13 -11.24 1.83
N GLU A 169 -12.71 -11.28 0.63
CA GLU A 169 -14.15 -11.17 0.39
C GLU A 169 -14.93 -12.24 1.15
N ALA A 170 -14.46 -13.50 1.12
CA ALA A 170 -15.11 -14.60 1.83
C ALA A 170 -15.01 -14.47 3.36
N MET A 171 -13.94 -13.87 3.89
CA MET A 171 -13.83 -13.54 5.32
C MET A 171 -14.76 -12.38 5.68
N LEU A 172 -14.88 -11.37 4.81
CA LEU A 172 -15.74 -10.19 5.00
C LEU A 172 -17.24 -10.51 4.86
N ALA A 173 -17.61 -11.52 4.08
CA ALA A 173 -18.99 -11.96 3.92
C ALA A 173 -19.52 -12.80 5.12
N ARG A 174 -18.65 -13.15 6.08
CA ARG A 174 -18.99 -13.98 7.25
C ARG A 174 -19.23 -13.19 8.54
N GLU A 175 -19.19 -11.85 8.47
CA GLU A 175 -19.47 -10.91 9.57
C GLU A 175 -20.78 -10.15 9.33
#